data_AF-A0A7Y7IX55-F1
#
_entry.id   AF-A0A7Y7IX55-F1
#
_cell.length_a   1.000
_cell.length_b   1.000
_cell.length_c   1.000
_cell.angle_alpha   90.00
_cell.angle_beta   90.00
_cell.angle_gamma   90.00
#
_symmetry.space_group_name_H-M   'P 1'
#
loop_
_entity.id
_entity.type
_entity.pdbx_description
1 polymer ?
#
loop_
_entity_poly.entity_id
_entity_poly.type
_entity_poly.pdbx_seq_one_letter_code
_entity_poly.pdbx_strand_id
1 'polypeptide(L)' 'MSATPSTRRATNITLPTHLLTEARSLGLNVSQACEQGLVAALAARRRENWLAENGDAIQSWNEHVETHGLPLADYRAF' A
#
# COMPACT_ATOMS: atom_id res chain seq x y z
N MET A 1 -7.03 -21.23 -7.15
CA MET A 1 -7.12 -19.88 -6.57
C MET A 1 -8.14 -19.11 -7.41
N SER A 2 -9.39 -19.04 -6.96
CA SER A 2 -10.47 -18.47 -7.75
C SER A 2 -10.35 -16.95 -7.76
N ALA A 3 -10.08 -16.36 -8.93
CA ALA A 3 -10.16 -14.93 -9.14
C ALA A 3 -11.63 -14.51 -9.01
N THR A 4 -11.98 -13.83 -7.92
CA THR A 4 -13.30 -13.22 -7.78
C THR A 4 -13.47 -12.17 -8.88
N PRO A 5 -14.57 -12.18 -9.65
CA PRO A 5 -14.82 -11.16 -10.65
C PRO A 5 -14.94 -9.81 -9.92
N SER A 6 -14.07 -8.86 -10.25
CA SER A 6 -14.12 -7.52 -9.67
C SER A 6 -15.36 -6.81 -10.22
N THR A 7 -16.47 -6.88 -9.49
CA THR A 7 -17.67 -6.11 -9.81
C THR A 7 -17.35 -4.63 -9.62
N ARG A 8 -17.04 -3.93 -10.71
CA ARG A 8 -16.81 -2.49 -10.69
C ARG A 8 -18.14 -1.78 -10.48
N ARG A 9 -18.23 -1.00 -9.42
CA ARG A 9 -19.38 -0.12 -9.15
C ARG A 9 -19.01 1.30 -9.56
N ALA A 10 -19.77 1.89 -10.48
CA ALA A 10 -19.65 3.31 -10.76
C ALA A 10 -20.02 4.10 -9.50
N THR A 11 -19.12 4.97 -9.06
CA THR A 11 -19.31 5.83 -7.89
C THR A 11 -19.18 7.27 -8.36
N ASN A 12 -20.19 8.09 -8.08
CA ASN A 12 -20.15 9.50 -8.43
C ASN A 12 -19.29 10.23 -7.40
N ILE A 13 -18.24 10.92 -7.87
CA ILE A 13 -17.29 11.65 -7.03
C ILE A 13 -17.24 13.11 -7.45
N THR A 14 -17.18 14.00 -6.45
CA THR A 14 -17.06 15.44 -6.69
C THR A 14 -15.58 15.82 -6.66
N LEU A 15 -15.09 16.40 -7.76
CA LEU A 15 -13.71 16.88 -7.89
C LEU A 15 -13.70 18.36 -8.28
N PRO A 16 -12.65 19.12 -7.91
CA PRO A 16 -12.47 20.49 -8.36
C PRO A 16 -12.48 20.60 -9.88
N THR A 17 -13.21 21.59 -10.41
CA THR A 17 -13.40 21.77 -11.85
C THR A 17 -12.09 22.07 -12.59
N HIS A 18 -11.17 22.81 -11.97
CA HIS A 18 -9.87 23.10 -12.58
C HIS A 18 -9.05 21.82 -12.89
N LEU A 19 -9.05 20.85 -11.96
CA LEU A 19 -8.37 19.57 -12.16
C LEU A 19 -9.01 18.74 -13.26
N LEU A 20 -10.34 18.78 -13.38
CA LEU A 20 -11.05 18.09 -14.46
C LEU A 20 -10.77 18.70 -15.83
N THR A 21 -10.66 20.02 -15.91
CA THR A 21 -10.33 20.72 -17.16
C THR A 21 -8.90 20.43 -17.57
N GLU A 22 -7.96 20.48 -16.63
CA GLU A 22 -6.54 20.15 -16.85
C GLU A 22 -6.36 18.68 -17.23
N ALA A 23 -7.02 17.76 -16.52
CA ALA A 23 -6.97 16.34 -16.87
C ALA A 23 -7.49 16.08 -18.29
N ARG A 24 -8.56 16.77 -18.71
CA ARG A 24 -9.07 16.66 -20.09
C ARG A 24 -8.11 17.25 -21.11
N SER A 25 -7.49 18.41 -20.85
CA SER A 25 -6.54 19.01 -21.79
C SER A 25 -5.29 18.15 -21.97
N LEU A 26 -4.90 17.42 -20.93
CA LEU A 26 -3.77 16.49 -20.95
C LEU A 26 -4.15 15.05 -21.39
N GLY A 27 -5.42 14.79 -21.70
CA GLY A 27 -5.90 13.47 -22.11
C GLY A 27 -5.83 12.39 -21.02
N LEU A 28 -5.85 12.78 -19.74
CA LEU A 28 -5.78 11.87 -18.62
C LEU A 28 -7.11 11.16 -18.36
N ASN A 29 -7.03 9.87 -18.07
CA ASN A 29 -8.18 9.09 -17.62
C ASN A 29 -8.40 9.31 -16.11
N VAL A 30 -9.29 10.25 -15.78
CA VAL A 30 -9.60 10.63 -14.40
C VAL A 30 -10.02 9.42 -13.55
N SER A 31 -10.84 8.52 -14.09
CA SER A 31 -11.29 7.33 -13.36
C SER A 31 -10.12 6.41 -12.99
N GLN A 32 -9.19 6.18 -13.92
CA GLN A 32 -8.00 5.38 -13.67
C GLN A 32 -7.06 6.05 -12.65
N ALA A 33 -6.86 7.37 -12.76
CA ALA A 33 -6.05 8.11 -11.81
C ALA A 33 -6.63 8.07 -10.38
N CYS A 34 -7.95 8.21 -10.25
CA CYS A 34 -8.64 8.08 -8.96
C CYS A 34 -8.51 6.66 -8.39
N GLU A 35 -8.63 5.63 -9.22
CA GLU A 35 -8.45 4.25 -8.79
C GLU A 35 -7.03 4.00 -8.25
N GLN A 36 -6.00 4.45 -8.99
CA GLN A 36 -4.61 4.34 -8.56
C GLN A 36 -4.34 5.09 -7.26
N GLY A 37 -4.86 6.32 -7.14
CA GLY A 37 -4.74 7.11 -5.91
C GLY A 37 -5.41 6.42 -4.70
N LEU A 38 -6.59 5.83 -4.91
CA LEU A 38 -7.30 5.11 -3.86
C LEU A 38 -6.55 3.84 -3.44
N VAL A 39 -6.02 3.06 -4.39
CA VAL A 39 -5.19 1.87 -4.10
C VAL A 39 -3.96 2.26 -3.28
N ALA A 40 -3.26 3.33 -3.67
CA ALA A 40 -2.09 3.81 -2.95
C ALA A 40 -2.43 4.24 -1.51
N ALA A 41 -3.52 5.01 -1.34
CA ALA A 41 -3.98 5.45 -0.02
C ALA A 41 -4.38 4.27 0.88
N LEU A 42 -5.10 3.28 0.34
CA LEU A 42 -5.46 2.06 1.07
C LEU A 42 -4.24 1.25 1.47
N ALA A 43 -3.27 1.09 0.57
CA ALA A 43 -2.03 0.38 0.85
C ALA A 43 -1.23 1.08 1.96
N ALA A 44 -1.15 2.41 1.94
CA ALA A 44 -0.49 3.20 3.00
C ALA A 44 -1.17 2.98 4.36
N ARG A 45 -2.50 3.12 4.44
CA ARG A 45 -3.25 2.89 5.68
C ARG A 45 -3.13 1.46 6.21
N ARG A 46 -3.17 0.46 5.33
CA ARG A 46 -2.96 -0.94 5.73
C ARG A 46 -1.55 -1.17 6.29
N ARG A 47 -0.53 -0.55 5.68
CA ARG A 47 0.85 -0.62 6.17
C ARG A 47 0.96 0.02 7.55
N GLU A 48 0.40 1.21 7.74
CA GLU A 48 0.38 1.90 9.04
C GLU A 48 -0.28 1.04 10.13
N ASN A 49 -1.46 0.48 9.85
CA ASN A 49 -2.15 -0.41 10.78
C ASN A 49 -1.32 -1.66 11.09
N TRP A 50 -0.75 -2.30 10.06
CA TRP A 50 0.07 -3.48 10.25
C TRP A 50 1.31 -3.18 11.11
N LEU A 51 1.98 -2.05 10.88
CA LEU A 51 3.13 -1.63 11.69
C LEU A 51 2.72 -1.36 13.14
N ALA A 52 1.56 -0.75 13.38
CA ALA A 52 1.05 -0.54 14.73
C ALA A 52 0.73 -1.86 15.44
N GLU A 53 0.14 -2.83 14.73
CA GLU A 53 -0.20 -4.14 15.27
C GLU A 53 1.03 -5.03 15.53
N ASN A 54 2.07 -4.89 14.71
CA ASN A 54 3.26 -5.76 14.74
C ASN A 54 4.47 -5.09 15.41
N GLY A 55 4.32 -3.86 15.93
CA GLY A 55 5.40 -3.10 16.53
C GLY A 55 6.12 -3.86 17.65
N ASP A 56 5.37 -4.44 18.59
CA ASP A 56 5.92 -5.21 19.71
C ASP A 56 6.66 -6.47 19.24
N ALA A 57 6.12 -7.16 18.23
CA ALA A 57 6.76 -8.35 17.66
C ALA A 57 8.07 -8.00 16.93
N ILE A 58 8.07 -6.89 16.18
CA ILE A 58 9.26 -6.38 15.50
C ILE A 58 10.32 -5.96 16.53
N GLN A 59 9.92 -5.26 17.59
CA GLN A 59 10.84 -4.85 18.65
C GLN A 59 11.44 -6.08 19.37
N SER A 60 10.61 -7.03 19.78
CA SER A 60 11.07 -8.26 20.44
C SER A 60 12.06 -9.04 19.56
N TRP A 61 11.79 -9.12 18.26
CA TRP A 61 12.72 -9.74 17.31
C TRP A 61 14.03 -8.96 17.18
N ASN A 62 13.98 -7.63 17.09
CA ASN A 62 15.18 -6.80 17.00
C ASN A 62 16.06 -6.95 18.24
N GLU A 63 15.47 -6.93 19.44
CA GLU A 63 16.18 -7.16 20.72
C GLU A 63 16.81 -8.56 20.77
N HIS A 64 16.10 -9.57 20.27
CA HIS A 64 16.62 -10.93 20.18
C HIS A 64 17.86 -11.00 19.27
N VAL A 65 17.79 -10.40 18.08
CA VAL A 65 18.92 -10.37 17.13
C VAL A 65 20.10 -9.56 17.65
N GLU A 66 19.86 -8.45 18.37
CA GLU A 66 20.92 -7.66 18.99
C GLU A 66 21.65 -8.45 20.09
N THR A 67 20.91 -9.24 20.86
CA THR A 67 21.46 -10.03 21.96
C THR A 67 22.13 -11.32 21.48
N HIS A 68 21.56 -12.01 20.49
CA HIS A 68 21.98 -13.37 20.09
C HIS A 68 22.68 -13.41 18.72
N GLY A 69 22.77 -12.27 18.04
CA GLY A 69 23.22 -12.21 16.65
C GLY A 69 22.14 -12.68 15.67
N LEU A 70 22.45 -12.62 14.37
CA LEU A 70 21.55 -13.08 13.32
C LEU A 70 21.48 -14.61 13.33
N PRO A 71 20.29 -15.20 13.50
CA PRO A 71 20.14 -16.65 13.41
C PRO A 71 20.60 -17.16 12.05
N LEU A 72 21.32 -18.29 12.05
CA LEU A 72 21.85 -18.94 10.85
C LEU A 72 22.84 -18.09 10.03
N ALA A 73 23.43 -17.03 10.62
CA ALA A 73 24.48 -16.25 9.96
C ALA A 73 25.64 -17.13 9.47
N ASP A 74 25.95 -18.21 10.20
CA ASP A 74 27.01 -19.17 9.89
C ASP A 74 26.79 -19.97 8.61
N TYR A 75 25.56 -19.99 8.07
CA TYR A 75 25.21 -20.71 6.84
C TYR A 75 25.02 -19.78 5.63
N ARG A 76 25.28 -18.48 5.78
CA ARG A 76 25.12 -17.51 4.69
C ARG A 76 26.30 -17.64 3.70
N ALA A 77 26.06 -18.29 2.56
CA ALA A 77 26.98 -18.26 1.43
C ALA A 77 26.91 -16.88 0.74
N PHE A 78 28.07 -16.23 0.56
CA PHE A 78 28.24 -14.96 -0.16
C PHE A 78 28.62 -15.21 -1.62
#